data_AF-A0A537U560-F1
#
_entry.id   AF-A0A537U560-F1
#
_cell.length_a   1.000
_cell.length_b   1.000
_cell.length_c   1.000
_cell.angle_alpha   90.00
_cell.angle_beta   90.00
_cell.angle_gamma   90.00
#
_symmetry.space_group_name_H-M   'P 1'
#
loop_
_entity.id
_entity.type
_entity.pdbx_description
1 polymer ?
#
loop_
_entity_poly.entity_id
_entity_poly.type
_entity_poly.pdbx_seq_one_letter_code
_entity_poly.pdbx_strand_id
1 'polypeptide(L)'
;MRRILILGGTTEARRLAERLVERVELKVTVSLAGRTTAPAAQSAPVRIGGFGGAEGLAQYLASERVDVLIDATHPYAAGISANAAAAAAAARIPLLALRRPPWAALPGDCWMEVADTGAAVQALGAEPRRVFLTLGKTEIRTFARAPQHYYLVRSVEPVDPPLPVPHASYITGRGPFTENADRVLLATHAIDVIVAKNSG
;
A
#
# COMPACT_ATOMS: atom_id res chain seq x y z
N MET A 1 13.02 16.97 -23.44
CA MET A 1 12.94 15.90 -22.43
C MET A 1 11.49 15.69 -22.06
N ARG A 2 11.01 14.45 -22.04
CA ARG A 2 9.63 14.09 -21.67
C ARG A 2 9.51 13.99 -20.16
N ARG A 3 8.55 14.68 -19.56
CA ARG A 3 8.31 14.74 -18.11
C ARG A 3 7.33 13.66 -17.68
N ILE A 4 7.75 12.80 -16.77
CA ILE A 4 6.97 11.68 -16.25
C ILE A 4 6.70 11.92 -14.77
N LEU A 5 5.43 11.89 -14.38
CA LEU A 5 5.03 11.81 -12.99
C LEU A 5 4.66 10.37 -12.66
N ILE A 6 5.32 9.78 -11.66
CA ILE A 6 4.98 8.45 -11.13
C ILE A 6 4.29 8.65 -9.78
N LEU A 7 3.01 8.27 -9.69
CA LEU A 7 2.32 8.13 -8.40
C LEU A 7 2.82 6.83 -7.76
N GLY A 8 3.57 6.96 -6.67
CA GLY A 8 4.37 5.87 -6.09
C GLY A 8 3.83 5.30 -4.78
N GLY A 9 4.70 4.57 -4.08
CA GLY A 9 4.39 3.89 -2.82
C GLY A 9 4.43 2.36 -2.90
N THR A 10 4.81 1.79 -4.04
CA THR A 10 4.99 0.36 -4.27
C THR A 10 6.43 0.03 -4.64
N THR A 11 6.78 -1.26 -4.58
CA THR A 11 8.07 -1.74 -5.08
C THR A 11 8.18 -1.56 -6.60
N GLU A 12 7.07 -1.71 -7.31
CA GLU A 12 6.97 -1.52 -8.77
C GLU A 12 7.27 -0.07 -9.16
N ALA A 13 6.70 0.90 -8.43
CA ALA A 13 6.98 2.33 -8.65
C ALA A 13 8.47 2.66 -8.50
N ARG A 14 9.10 2.14 -7.43
CA ARG A 14 10.54 2.35 -7.19
C ARG A 14 11.39 1.75 -8.31
N ARG A 15 11.15 0.48 -8.65
CA ARG A 15 11.88 -0.22 -9.73
C ARG A 15 11.69 0.46 -11.08
N LEU A 16 10.49 0.99 -11.35
CA LEU A 16 10.22 1.74 -12.57
C LEU A 16 11.00 3.05 -12.59
N ALA A 17 10.98 3.82 -11.50
CA ALA A 17 11.73 5.06 -11.39
C ALA A 17 13.23 4.83 -11.62
N GLU A 18 13.81 3.80 -11.00
CA GLU A 18 15.22 3.39 -11.19
C GLU A 18 15.57 3.18 -12.65
N ARG A 19 14.74 2.45 -13.40
CA ARG A 19 14.99 2.20 -14.83
C ARG A 19 14.76 3.40 -15.73
N LEU A 20 13.89 4.34 -15.32
CA LEU A 20 13.56 5.51 -16.14
C LEU A 20 14.54 6.67 -15.95
N VAL A 21 15.16 6.81 -14.77
CA VAL A 21 16.15 7.89 -14.53
C VAL A 21 17.46 7.68 -15.30
N GLU A 22 17.75 6.45 -15.72
CA GLU A 22 18.90 6.13 -16.57
C GLU A 22 18.77 6.69 -18.00
N ARG A 23 17.57 7.16 -18.39
CA ARG A 23 17.28 7.66 -19.73
C ARG A 23 17.36 9.18 -19.80
N VAL A 24 18.37 9.69 -20.52
CA VAL A 24 18.66 11.13 -20.64
C VAL A 24 17.55 11.95 -21.28
N GLU A 25 16.67 11.33 -22.06
CA GLU A 25 15.53 11.98 -22.69
C GLU A 25 14.33 12.18 -21.75
N LEU A 26 14.37 11.60 -20.53
CA LEU A 26 13.27 11.60 -19.57
C LEU A 26 13.60 12.47 -18.34
N LYS A 27 12.58 13.17 -17.83
CA LYS A 27 12.63 13.83 -16.51
C LYS A 27 11.58 13.17 -15.62
N VAL A 28 12.02 12.37 -14.66
CA VAL A 28 11.14 11.57 -13.79
C VAL A 28 10.96 12.25 -12.44
N THR A 29 9.71 12.34 -11.98
CA THR A 29 9.37 12.74 -10.61
C THR A 29 8.52 11.66 -9.96
N VAL A 30 8.85 11.27 -8.74
CA VAL A 30 8.04 10.34 -7.94
C VAL A 30 7.19 11.13 -6.95
N SER A 31 5.91 10.78 -6.83
CA SER A 31 4.98 11.38 -5.89
C SER A 31 4.57 10.39 -4.82
N LEU A 32 4.82 10.75 -3.56
CA LEU A 32 4.42 9.96 -2.40
C LEU A 32 3.34 10.68 -1.58
N ALA A 33 2.40 9.92 -1.03
CA ALA A 33 1.29 10.48 -0.26
C ALA A 33 1.70 11.06 1.11
N GLY A 34 2.93 10.81 1.59
CA GLY A 34 3.39 11.26 2.91
C GLY A 34 2.78 10.47 4.08
N ARG A 35 2.34 9.23 3.86
CA ARG A 35 1.76 8.37 4.91
C ARG A 35 2.79 7.81 5.89
N THR A 36 4.08 8.02 5.62
CA THR A 36 5.19 7.66 6.50
C THR A 36 6.13 8.85 6.65
N THR A 37 6.67 9.08 7.84
CA THR A 37 7.62 10.14 8.21
C THR A 37 8.95 10.02 7.46
N ALA A 38 9.40 8.78 7.21
CA ALA A 38 10.62 8.50 6.47
C ALA A 38 10.32 7.53 5.30
N PRO A 39 9.89 8.03 4.12
CA PRO A 39 9.72 7.16 2.95
C PRO A 39 11.05 6.54 2.52
N ALA A 40 11.00 5.37 1.89
CA ALA A 40 12.19 4.75 1.33
C ALA A 40 12.79 5.64 0.23
N ALA A 41 14.12 5.67 0.17
CA ALA A 41 14.86 6.43 -0.84
C ALA A 41 14.37 6.09 -2.25
N GLN A 42 14.29 7.11 -3.10
CA GLN A 42 13.93 7.00 -4.51
C GLN A 42 15.12 7.45 -5.36
N SER A 43 15.28 6.83 -6.52
CA SER A 43 16.29 7.21 -7.51
C SER A 43 15.98 8.50 -8.26
N ALA A 44 14.72 8.95 -8.21
CA ALA A 44 14.23 10.17 -8.84
C ALA A 44 13.88 11.25 -7.80
N PRO A 45 13.87 12.54 -8.19
CA PRO A 45 13.29 13.62 -7.41
C PRO A 45 11.90 13.25 -6.87
N VAL A 46 11.66 13.56 -5.59
CA VAL A 46 10.44 13.17 -4.88
C VAL A 46 9.63 14.40 -4.49
N ARG A 47 8.33 14.39 -4.78
CA ARG A 47 7.33 15.24 -4.11
C ARG A 47 6.58 14.45 -3.05
N ILE A 48 6.26 15.09 -1.93
CA ILE A 48 5.50 14.48 -0.83
C ILE A 48 4.25 15.32 -0.55
N GLY A 49 3.12 14.65 -0.41
CA GLY A 49 1.84 15.26 -0.04
C GLY A 49 0.73 15.02 -1.08
N GLY A 50 -0.50 15.32 -0.67
CA GLY A 50 -1.67 15.23 -1.53
C GLY A 50 -1.63 16.23 -2.69
N PHE A 51 -2.60 16.10 -3.59
CA PHE A 51 -2.81 17.04 -4.69
C PHE A 51 -4.07 17.90 -4.50
N GLY A 52 -4.92 17.64 -3.49
CA GLY A 52 -6.23 18.29 -3.38
C GLY A 52 -7.28 17.69 -4.31
N GLY A 53 -7.28 16.37 -4.49
CA GLY A 53 -8.22 15.67 -5.37
C GLY A 53 -7.80 15.65 -6.84
N ALA A 54 -8.73 15.30 -7.73
CA ALA A 54 -8.48 15.22 -9.17
C ALA A 54 -8.16 16.59 -9.79
N GLU A 55 -8.87 17.65 -9.37
CA GLU A 55 -8.67 19.00 -9.89
C GLU A 55 -7.26 19.54 -9.59
N GLY A 56 -6.83 19.46 -8.33
CA GLY A 56 -5.50 19.91 -7.97
C GLY A 56 -4.38 19.03 -8.57
N LEU A 57 -4.64 17.74 -8.83
CA LEU A 57 -3.73 16.91 -9.62
C LEU A 57 -3.66 17.40 -11.07
N ALA A 58 -4.79 17.73 -11.71
CA ALA A 58 -4.81 18.26 -13.07
C ALA A 58 -4.05 19.60 -13.17
N GLN A 59 -4.22 20.48 -12.17
CA GLN A 59 -3.49 21.73 -12.07
C GLN A 59 -1.98 21.50 -11.96
N TYR A 60 -1.56 20.56 -11.12
CA TYR A 60 -0.16 20.16 -10.99
C TYR A 60 0.42 19.61 -12.31
N LEU A 61 -0.32 18.74 -13.00
CA LEU A 61 0.11 18.18 -14.29
C LEU A 61 0.35 19.30 -15.31
N ALA A 62 -0.54 20.30 -15.35
CA ALA A 62 -0.40 21.46 -16.23
C ALA A 62 0.77 22.37 -15.84
N SER A 63 0.91 22.72 -14.54
CA SER A 63 1.95 23.63 -14.06
C SER A 63 3.36 23.07 -14.27
N GLU A 64 3.53 21.77 -13.98
CA GLU A 64 4.80 21.07 -14.14
C GLU A 64 5.04 20.57 -15.57
N ARG A 65 4.07 20.79 -16.48
CA ARG A 65 4.09 20.34 -17.89
C ARG A 65 4.40 18.84 -18.00
N VAL A 66 3.70 18.05 -17.19
CA VAL A 66 3.82 16.59 -17.17
C VAL A 66 3.29 16.06 -18.50
N ASP A 67 4.10 15.26 -19.19
CA ASP A 67 3.74 14.69 -20.49
C ASP A 67 3.08 13.31 -20.34
N VAL A 68 3.41 12.57 -19.28
CA VAL A 68 2.87 11.23 -19.00
C VAL A 68 2.66 11.04 -17.50
N LEU A 69 1.48 10.56 -17.13
CA LEU A 69 1.18 10.12 -15.77
C LEU A 69 1.29 8.60 -15.68
N ILE A 70 2.03 8.11 -14.69
CA ILE A 70 2.07 6.68 -14.37
C ILE A 70 1.50 6.49 -12.98
N ASP A 71 0.38 5.77 -12.88
CA ASP A 71 -0.15 5.31 -11.61
C ASP A 71 0.48 3.96 -11.25
N ALA A 72 1.47 3.98 -10.36
CA ALA A 72 2.08 2.80 -9.76
C ALA A 72 1.78 2.73 -8.26
N THR A 73 0.63 3.27 -7.83
CA THR A 73 0.20 3.21 -6.42
C THR A 73 -0.27 1.81 -6.02
N HIS A 74 -0.43 1.59 -4.71
CA HIS A 74 -0.91 0.32 -4.18
C HIS A 74 -2.31 0.01 -4.72
N PRO A 75 -2.68 -1.26 -5.05
CA PRO A 75 -4.01 -1.56 -5.62
C PRO A 75 -5.20 -1.12 -4.75
N TYR A 76 -5.03 -1.14 -3.43
CA TYR A 76 -6.02 -0.60 -2.47
C TYR A 76 -5.99 0.93 -2.30
N ALA A 77 -5.23 1.67 -3.10
CA ALA A 77 -5.20 3.14 -3.12
C ALA A 77 -6.22 3.72 -4.13
N ALA A 78 -7.43 3.17 -4.17
CA ALA A 78 -8.44 3.45 -5.20
C ALA A 78 -8.74 4.94 -5.38
N GLY A 79 -8.76 5.73 -4.30
CA GLY A 79 -9.04 7.17 -4.37
C GLY A 79 -8.02 7.95 -5.21
N ILE A 80 -6.72 7.70 -5.05
CA ILE A 80 -5.71 8.39 -5.86
C ILE A 80 -5.69 7.87 -7.30
N SER A 81 -6.01 6.59 -7.53
CA SER A 81 -6.18 6.05 -8.89
C SER A 81 -7.35 6.68 -9.64
N ALA A 82 -8.49 6.85 -8.97
CA ALA A 82 -9.64 7.55 -9.55
C ALA A 82 -9.29 9.02 -9.87
N ASN A 83 -8.59 9.70 -8.95
CA ASN A 83 -8.12 11.07 -9.18
C ASN A 83 -7.13 11.14 -10.36
N ALA A 84 -6.23 10.16 -10.50
CA ALA A 84 -5.27 10.08 -11.60
C ALA A 84 -5.97 9.96 -12.96
N ALA A 85 -6.98 9.10 -13.05
CA ALA A 85 -7.79 8.93 -14.26
C ALA A 85 -8.50 10.23 -14.66
N ALA A 86 -9.19 10.86 -13.71
CA ALA A 86 -9.90 12.11 -13.95
C ALA A 86 -8.94 13.26 -14.32
N ALA A 87 -7.81 13.38 -13.62
CA ALA A 87 -6.84 14.44 -13.86
C ALA A 87 -6.12 14.28 -15.20
N ALA A 88 -5.73 13.06 -15.57
CA ALA A 88 -5.09 12.79 -16.87
C ALA A 88 -6.05 13.08 -18.04
N ALA A 89 -7.33 12.72 -17.90
CA ALA A 89 -8.36 13.05 -18.88
C ALA A 89 -8.53 14.57 -19.03
N ALA A 90 -8.64 15.31 -17.91
CA ALA A 90 -8.77 16.77 -17.93
C ALA A 90 -7.52 17.46 -18.53
N ALA A 91 -6.32 16.97 -18.20
CA ALA A 91 -5.07 17.48 -18.74
C ALA A 91 -4.78 17.00 -20.18
N ARG A 92 -5.56 16.04 -20.70
CA ARG A 92 -5.39 15.38 -22.00
C ARG A 92 -4.00 14.76 -22.18
N ILE A 93 -3.49 14.09 -21.14
CA ILE A 93 -2.22 13.37 -21.18
C ILE A 93 -2.42 11.87 -21.03
N PRO A 94 -1.51 11.03 -21.56
CA PRO A 94 -1.54 9.59 -21.33
C PRO A 94 -1.43 9.24 -19.84
N LEU A 95 -2.26 8.28 -19.41
CA LEU A 95 -2.16 7.61 -18.13
C LEU A 95 -1.83 6.13 -18.36
N LEU A 96 -0.79 5.63 -17.68
CA LEU A 96 -0.51 4.20 -17.57
C LEU A 96 -0.69 3.74 -16.13
N ALA A 97 -1.51 2.72 -15.90
CA ALA A 97 -1.62 2.07 -14.60
C ALA A 97 -0.70 0.84 -14.55
N LEU A 98 0.33 0.89 -13.72
CA LEU A 98 1.19 -0.26 -13.44
C LEU A 98 0.61 -1.04 -12.26
N ARG A 99 0.12 -2.24 -12.54
CA ARG A 99 -0.50 -3.13 -11.55
C ARG A 99 0.05 -4.54 -11.70
N ARG A 100 0.25 -5.19 -10.55
CA ARG A 100 0.49 -6.63 -10.48
C ARG A 100 -0.85 -7.37 -10.44
N PRO A 101 -0.98 -8.54 -11.10
CA PRO A 101 -2.19 -9.36 -10.98
C PRO A 101 -2.45 -9.73 -9.52
N PRO A 102 -3.70 -9.86 -9.07
CA PRO A 102 -3.99 -10.40 -7.75
C PRO A 102 -3.38 -11.80 -7.59
N TRP A 103 -2.97 -12.14 -6.38
CA TRP A 103 -2.59 -13.51 -6.05
C TRP A 103 -3.77 -14.45 -6.30
N ALA A 104 -3.46 -15.64 -6.81
CA ALA A 104 -4.40 -16.74 -6.95
C ALA A 104 -4.00 -17.85 -5.98
N ALA A 105 -4.99 -18.47 -5.35
CA ALA A 105 -4.75 -19.58 -4.43
C ALA A 105 -4.14 -20.77 -5.18
N LEU A 106 -3.12 -21.38 -4.59
CA LEU A 106 -2.46 -22.58 -5.08
C LEU A 106 -2.93 -23.82 -4.29
N PRO A 107 -2.69 -25.04 -4.80
CA PRO A 107 -2.96 -26.25 -4.04
C PRO A 107 -2.30 -26.21 -2.65
N GLY A 108 -3.11 -26.39 -1.60
CA GLY A 108 -2.66 -26.32 -0.21
C GLY A 108 -2.91 -24.97 0.48
N ASP A 109 -3.24 -23.92 -0.27
CA ASP A 109 -3.70 -22.65 0.30
C ASP A 109 -5.11 -22.79 0.88
N CYS A 110 -5.32 -22.23 2.08
CA CYS A 110 -6.62 -22.17 2.74
C CYS A 110 -7.04 -20.71 2.88
N TRP A 111 -7.54 -20.13 1.80
CA TRP A 111 -7.95 -18.73 1.77
C TRP A 111 -9.45 -18.59 1.99
N MET A 112 -9.84 -17.50 2.64
CA MET A 112 -11.21 -17.01 2.66
C MET A 112 -11.21 -15.59 2.13
N GLU A 113 -11.83 -15.39 0.98
CA GLU A 113 -11.97 -14.06 0.39
C GLU A 113 -13.09 -13.29 1.08
N VAL A 114 -12.82 -12.03 1.41
CA VAL A 114 -13.76 -11.14 2.08
C VAL A 114 -13.70 -9.75 1.43
N ALA A 115 -14.82 -9.04 1.42
CA ALA A 115 -14.95 -7.77 0.71
C ALA A 115 -14.14 -6.63 1.36
N ASP A 116 -14.05 -6.61 2.70
CA ASP A 116 -13.43 -5.54 3.46
C ASP A 116 -12.97 -6.00 4.87
N THR A 117 -12.44 -5.07 5.67
CA THR A 117 -11.97 -5.37 7.03
C THR A 117 -13.10 -5.70 8.00
N GLY A 118 -14.33 -5.23 7.77
CA GLY A 118 -15.49 -5.59 8.58
C GLY A 118 -15.88 -7.05 8.35
N ALA A 119 -15.92 -7.47 7.09
CA ALA A 119 -16.13 -8.87 6.72
C ALA A 119 -14.97 -9.76 7.21
N ALA A 120 -13.72 -9.28 7.17
CA ALA A 120 -12.58 -9.99 7.76
C ALA A 120 -12.76 -10.22 9.27
N VAL A 121 -13.23 -9.21 10.02
CA VAL A 121 -13.52 -9.36 11.46
C VAL A 121 -14.61 -10.40 11.70
N GLN A 122 -15.68 -10.39 10.90
CA GLN A 122 -16.75 -11.39 11.00
C GLN A 122 -16.23 -12.81 10.72
N ALA A 123 -15.36 -12.96 9.71
CA ALA A 123 -14.76 -14.24 9.33
C ALA A 123 -13.86 -14.86 10.41
N LEU A 124 -13.30 -14.05 11.32
CA LEU A 124 -12.50 -14.56 12.44
C LEU A 124 -13.32 -15.38 13.44
N GLY A 125 -14.62 -15.12 13.55
CA GLY A 125 -15.54 -15.82 14.44
C GLY A 125 -15.41 -15.43 15.92
N ALA A 126 -16.13 -16.15 16.78
CA ALA A 126 -16.18 -15.86 18.21
C ALA A 126 -15.05 -16.50 19.02
N GLU A 127 -14.46 -17.60 18.54
CA GLU A 127 -13.42 -18.31 19.26
C GLU A 127 -12.10 -17.52 19.27
N PRO A 128 -11.38 -17.44 20.40
CA PRO A 128 -10.06 -16.81 20.45
C PRO A 128 -9.10 -17.39 19.42
N ARG A 129 -8.38 -16.51 18.72
CA ARG A 129 -7.38 -16.85 17.69
C ARG A 129 -6.21 -15.90 17.78
N ARG A 130 -5.07 -16.29 17.22
CA ARG A 130 -3.85 -15.51 17.11
C ARG A 130 -3.73 -14.99 15.68
N VAL A 131 -4.12 -13.74 15.50
CA VAL A 131 -4.32 -13.12 14.19
C VAL A 131 -3.15 -12.21 13.85
N PHE A 132 -2.53 -12.42 12.70
CA PHE A 132 -1.52 -11.53 12.16
C PHE A 132 -2.15 -10.49 11.22
N LEU A 133 -2.15 -9.22 11.64
CA LEU A 133 -2.62 -8.09 10.84
C LEU A 133 -1.47 -7.49 10.04
N THR A 134 -1.55 -7.64 8.71
CA THR A 134 -0.58 -7.08 7.76
C THR A 134 -1.09 -5.83 7.03
N LEU A 135 -2.08 -5.16 7.64
CA LEU A 135 -2.81 -4.03 7.07
C LEU A 135 -2.23 -2.68 7.48
N GLY A 136 -2.68 -1.59 6.85
CA GLY A 136 -2.29 -0.24 7.25
C GLY A 136 -2.90 0.18 8.60
N LYS A 137 -2.25 1.13 9.28
CA LYS A 137 -2.63 1.63 10.61
C LYS A 137 -4.10 2.04 10.75
N THR A 138 -4.70 2.56 9.68
CA THR A 138 -6.11 2.98 9.67
C THR A 138 -7.05 1.77 9.65
N GLU A 139 -6.71 0.75 8.86
CA GLU A 139 -7.58 -0.40 8.58
C GLU A 139 -7.61 -1.40 9.74
N ILE A 140 -6.50 -1.53 10.47
CA ILE A 140 -6.44 -2.39 11.66
C ILE A 140 -7.40 -1.95 12.78
N ARG A 141 -7.87 -0.69 12.78
CA ARG A 141 -8.76 -0.18 13.84
C ARG A 141 -10.08 -0.94 13.91
N THR A 142 -10.58 -1.45 12.78
CA THR A 142 -11.82 -2.25 12.73
C THR A 142 -11.74 -3.51 13.60
N PHE A 143 -10.55 -4.07 13.81
CA PHE A 143 -10.32 -5.30 14.57
C PHE A 143 -10.53 -5.13 16.09
N ALA A 144 -10.59 -3.89 16.59
CA ALA A 144 -11.00 -3.64 17.97
C ALA A 144 -12.43 -4.13 18.29
N ARG A 145 -13.25 -4.37 17.26
CA ARG A 145 -14.61 -4.93 17.39
C ARG A 145 -14.61 -6.42 17.77
N ALA A 146 -13.48 -7.10 17.71
CA ALA A 146 -13.31 -8.49 18.12
C ALA A 146 -12.13 -8.60 19.12
N PRO A 147 -12.30 -8.11 20.37
CA PRO A 147 -11.23 -8.01 21.35
C PRO A 147 -10.80 -9.37 21.94
N GLN A 148 -11.54 -10.44 21.68
CA GLN A 148 -11.23 -11.79 22.16
C GLN A 148 -9.99 -12.41 21.49
N HIS A 149 -9.57 -11.89 20.34
CA HIS A 149 -8.40 -12.42 19.63
C HIS A 149 -7.10 -11.76 20.13
N TYR A 150 -6.00 -12.50 19.98
CA TYR A 150 -4.66 -11.93 20.06
C TYR A 150 -4.29 -11.35 18.69
N TYR A 151 -3.75 -10.13 18.66
CA TYR A 151 -3.31 -9.48 17.43
C TYR A 151 -1.80 -9.28 17.39
N LEU A 152 -1.11 -9.91 16.45
CA LEU A 152 0.20 -9.47 16.00
C LEU A 152 0.00 -8.40 14.92
N VAL A 153 0.59 -7.23 15.10
CA VAL A 153 0.46 -6.13 14.14
C VAL A 153 1.84 -5.77 13.59
N ARG A 154 2.01 -5.88 12.26
CA ARG A 154 3.21 -5.36 11.58
C ARG A 154 2.88 -4.07 10.85
N SER A 155 3.57 -3.00 11.20
CA SER A 155 3.40 -1.67 10.57
C SER A 155 4.77 -1.06 10.25
N VAL A 156 4.83 -0.18 9.25
CA VAL A 156 6.08 0.53 8.89
C VAL A 156 6.56 1.43 10.02
N GLU A 157 5.63 1.94 10.80
CA GLU A 157 5.85 2.83 11.93
C GLU A 157 4.99 2.39 13.11
N PRO A 158 5.31 2.84 14.34
CA PRO A 158 4.48 2.56 15.51
C PRO A 158 3.00 2.87 15.29
N VAL A 159 2.14 1.98 15.79
CA VAL A 159 0.69 2.18 15.83
C VAL A 159 0.38 2.92 17.12
N ASP A 160 0.06 4.21 16.99
CA ASP A 160 -0.22 5.10 18.12
C ASP A 160 -1.54 5.85 17.88
N PRO A 161 -2.51 5.82 18.82
CA PRO A 161 -2.56 4.94 19.99
C PRO A 161 -2.58 3.45 19.60
N PRO A 162 -2.22 2.51 20.48
CA PRO A 162 -2.41 1.08 20.20
C PRO A 162 -3.88 0.74 19.96
N LEU A 163 -4.16 -0.46 19.45
CA LEU A 163 -5.53 -0.99 19.38
C LEU A 163 -6.09 -1.12 20.81
N PRO A 164 -7.34 -0.72 21.06
CA PRO A 164 -7.99 -0.85 22.35
C PRO A 164 -8.49 -2.30 22.55
N VAL A 165 -7.55 -3.24 22.66
CA VAL A 165 -7.78 -4.68 22.84
C VAL A 165 -6.85 -5.22 23.93
N PRO A 166 -7.25 -6.27 24.67
CA PRO A 166 -6.46 -6.79 25.78
C PRO A 166 -5.16 -7.48 25.34
N HIS A 167 -5.11 -7.98 24.10
CA HIS A 167 -4.03 -8.85 23.63
C HIS A 167 -3.51 -8.40 22.27
N ALA A 168 -2.43 -7.60 22.28
CA ALA A 168 -1.76 -7.21 21.04
C ALA A 168 -0.24 -7.11 21.21
N SER A 169 0.49 -7.48 20.17
CA SER A 169 1.93 -7.22 20.03
C SER A 169 2.19 -6.48 18.74
N TYR A 170 3.14 -5.56 18.77
CA TYR A 170 3.43 -4.66 17.66
C TYR A 170 4.88 -4.85 17.23
N ILE A 171 5.09 -4.99 15.93
CA ILE A 171 6.41 -5.00 15.32
C ILE A 171 6.48 -3.92 14.24
N THR A 172 7.61 -3.22 14.21
CA THR A 172 7.93 -2.30 13.11
C THR A 172 8.68 -3.05 12.03
N GLY A 173 8.27 -2.86 10.78
CA GLY A 173 8.90 -3.53 9.66
C GLY A 173 8.52 -2.89 8.33
N ARG A 174 9.50 -2.78 7.44
CA ARG A 174 9.31 -2.31 6.07
C ARG A 174 9.79 -3.39 5.11
N GLY A 175 8.96 -3.71 4.12
CA GLY A 175 9.32 -4.68 3.10
C GLY A 175 10.44 -4.19 2.16
N PRO A 176 10.91 -5.08 1.25
CA PRO A 176 10.35 -6.41 0.99
C PRO A 176 10.62 -7.39 2.15
N PHE A 177 9.61 -8.19 2.49
CA PHE A 177 9.73 -9.26 3.49
C PHE A 177 10.15 -10.56 2.81
N THR A 178 10.88 -11.41 3.53
CA THR A 178 11.32 -12.71 3.01
C THR A 178 10.46 -13.82 3.60
N GLU A 179 10.25 -14.87 2.82
CA GLU A 179 9.48 -16.05 3.25
C GLU A 179 10.04 -16.65 4.54
N ASN A 180 11.37 -16.84 4.63
CA ASN A 180 12.00 -17.42 5.81
C ASN A 180 11.78 -16.57 7.07
N ALA A 181 11.93 -15.24 6.96
CA ALA A 181 11.69 -14.34 8.08
C ALA A 181 10.22 -14.37 8.53
N ASP A 182 9.29 -14.39 7.57
CA ASP A 182 7.86 -14.47 7.88
C ASP A 182 7.49 -15.83 8.47
N ARG A 183 8.06 -16.94 8.01
CA ARG A 183 7.86 -18.27 8.63
C ARG A 183 8.31 -18.29 10.09
N VAL A 184 9.50 -17.77 10.38
CA VAL A 184 10.01 -17.68 11.76
C VAL A 184 9.10 -16.81 12.61
N LEU A 185 8.64 -15.68 12.09
CA LEU A 185 7.72 -14.79 12.80
C LEU A 185 6.38 -15.47 13.13
N LEU A 186 5.78 -16.13 12.13
CA LEU A 186 4.50 -16.83 12.29
C LEU A 186 4.60 -17.95 13.33
N ALA A 187 5.69 -18.73 13.30
CA ALA A 187 5.96 -19.78 14.27
C ALA A 187 6.20 -19.23 15.69
N THR A 188 7.03 -18.20 15.82
CA THR A 188 7.36 -17.56 17.11
C THR A 188 6.12 -17.03 17.81
N HIS A 189 5.18 -16.47 17.05
CA HIS A 189 3.93 -15.95 17.59
C HIS A 189 2.78 -16.96 17.56
N ALA A 190 2.99 -18.21 17.12
CA ALA A 190 1.95 -19.23 16.95
C ALA A 190 0.70 -18.67 16.24
N ILE A 191 0.88 -18.07 15.06
CA ILE A 191 -0.21 -17.43 14.33
C ILE A 191 -1.14 -18.47 13.70
N ASP A 192 -2.44 -18.29 13.92
CA ASP A 192 -3.50 -19.15 13.36
C ASP A 192 -4.01 -18.61 12.02
N VAL A 193 -4.13 -17.28 11.90
CA VAL A 193 -4.75 -16.60 10.75
C VAL A 193 -3.96 -15.37 10.35
N ILE A 194 -3.73 -15.20 9.06
CA ILE A 194 -3.16 -13.98 8.49
C ILE A 194 -4.29 -13.19 7.82
N VAL A 195 -4.43 -11.92 8.19
CA VAL A 195 -5.29 -10.99 7.45
C VAL A 195 -4.40 -10.18 6.52
N ALA A 196 -4.66 -10.31 5.22
CA ALA A 196 -3.91 -9.65 4.17
C ALA A 196 -4.83 -9.01 3.13
N LYS A 197 -4.32 -7.95 2.50
CA LYS A 197 -4.87 -7.42 1.25
C LYS A 197 -4.33 -8.25 0.10
N ASN A 198 -5.16 -8.59 -0.87
CA ASN A 198 -4.70 -9.23 -2.10
C ASN A 198 -4.01 -8.18 -2.98
N SER A 199 -2.80 -7.82 -2.58
CA SER A 199 -2.05 -6.76 -3.22
C SER A 199 -1.45 -7.22 -4.55
N GLY A 200 -1.38 -8.54 -4.81
CA GLY A 200 -0.79 -9.18 -6.00
C GLY A 200 0.71 -9.42 -5.91
#